data_AF-A0A8T7FXF5-F1
#
_entry.id   AF-A0A8T7FXF5-F1
#
_cell.length_a   1.000
_cell.length_b   1.000
_cell.length_c   1.000
_cell.angle_alpha   90.00
_cell.angle_beta   90.00
_cell.angle_gamma   90.00
#
_symmetry.space_group_name_H-M   'P 1'
#
loop_
_entity.id
_entity.type
_entity.pdbx_description
1 polymer ?
#
loop_
_entity_poly.entity_id
_entity_poly.type
_entity_poly.pdbx_seq_one_letter_code
_entity_poly.pdbx_strand_id
1 'polypeptide(L)'
;MVEIDIIQLLKFYDEKIQTSVHHATAINAVAGEDLGAGLITHYLNRGGFSAKVLPDPCTQKTKKGHRLDRWILATIKNERVYYQTEIKNWSAHAIGGKILKINATQDEVFQYKIIRWHKTWNGKTLTEKTARKVLTPMKPVEENSKVEPLICFWMSMHPEGKNEPFFSVDIKNKNFSKLWVFSMSAYLRNLLNSGKKKVTLEMPDTESRIKWLKTLFRVK
;
A
#
# COMPACT_ATOMS: atom_id res chain seq x y z
N MET A 1 -7.77 -16.36 3.75
CA MET A 1 -8.56 -15.13 3.55
C MET A 1 -8.79 -14.45 4.90
N VAL A 2 -8.40 -13.19 5.03
CA VAL A 2 -8.53 -12.40 6.27
C VAL A 2 -9.63 -11.36 6.10
N GLU A 3 -10.64 -11.41 6.96
CA GLU A 3 -11.66 -10.36 7.07
C GLU A 3 -11.16 -9.23 7.96
N ILE A 4 -11.30 -7.98 7.49
CA ILE A 4 -10.83 -6.78 8.15
C ILE A 4 -12.01 -5.82 8.36
N ASP A 5 -12.15 -5.32 9.58
CA ASP A 5 -13.04 -4.20 9.89
C ASP A 5 -12.39 -2.88 9.42
N ILE A 6 -13.03 -2.22 8.46
CA ILE A 6 -12.51 -1.01 7.81
C ILE A 6 -12.44 0.15 8.81
N ILE A 7 -13.44 0.28 9.69
CA ILE A 7 -13.52 1.37 10.66
C ILE A 7 -12.40 1.22 11.69
N GLN A 8 -12.22 0.02 12.23
CA GLN A 8 -11.17 -0.23 13.22
C GLN A 8 -9.77 -0.04 12.62
N LEU A 9 -9.56 -0.47 11.37
CA LEU A 9 -8.29 -0.31 10.70
C LEU A 9 -7.96 1.18 10.45
N LEU A 10 -8.93 1.97 9.99
CA LEU A 10 -8.77 3.41 9.82
C LEU A 10 -8.55 4.12 11.16
N LYS A 11 -9.31 3.79 12.21
CA LYS A 11 -9.07 4.34 13.56
C LYS A 11 -7.67 4.01 14.07
N PHE A 12 -7.21 2.79 13.86
CA PHE A 12 -5.88 2.38 14.28
C PHE A 12 -4.79 3.22 13.60
N TYR A 13 -4.79 3.30 12.27
CA TYR A 13 -3.68 3.91 11.54
C TYR A 13 -3.85 5.42 11.23
N ASP A 14 -5.07 5.90 10.98
CA ASP A 14 -5.31 7.32 10.65
C ASP A 14 -5.62 8.18 11.87
N GLU A 15 -6.29 7.63 12.90
CA GLU A 15 -6.64 8.41 14.09
C GLU A 15 -5.63 8.31 15.22
N LYS A 16 -4.82 7.26 15.25
CA LYS A 16 -3.90 7.00 16.38
C LYS A 16 -4.66 7.06 17.71
N ILE A 17 -5.72 6.25 17.83
CA ILE A 17 -6.49 6.15 19.08
C ILE A 17 -5.56 5.81 20.25
N GLN A 18 -5.87 6.28 21.46
CA GLN A 18 -4.97 6.19 22.62
C GLN A 18 -4.49 4.76 22.91
N THR A 19 -5.38 3.76 22.75
CA THR A 19 -5.06 2.33 22.96
C THR A 19 -4.20 1.71 21.86
N SER A 20 -3.93 2.42 20.76
CA SER A 20 -3.12 1.92 19.63
C SER A 20 -1.65 2.34 19.70
N VAL A 21 -1.28 3.24 20.63
CA VAL A 21 0.08 3.77 20.73
C VAL A 21 1.06 2.63 21.02
N HIS A 22 2.24 2.66 20.39
CA HIS A 22 3.30 1.62 20.44
C HIS A 22 2.99 0.29 19.76
N HIS A 23 1.77 0.05 19.24
CA HIS A 23 1.44 -1.21 18.59
C HIS A 23 1.70 -1.23 17.07
N ALA A 24 1.78 -0.06 16.43
CA ALA A 24 1.84 0.04 14.96
C ALA A 24 3.04 -0.70 14.33
N THR A 25 4.23 -0.63 14.93
CA THR A 25 5.41 -1.33 14.42
C THR A 25 5.21 -2.86 14.44
N ALA A 26 4.69 -3.40 15.54
CA ALA A 26 4.45 -4.84 15.68
C ALA A 26 3.36 -5.32 14.71
N ILE A 27 2.25 -4.57 14.59
CA ILE A 27 1.18 -4.89 13.65
C ILE A 27 1.68 -4.82 12.20
N ASN A 28 2.48 -3.81 11.85
CA ASN A 28 3.10 -3.72 10.53
C ASN A 28 4.05 -4.89 10.24
N ALA A 29 4.82 -5.33 11.23
CA ALA A 29 5.70 -6.49 11.07
C ALA A 29 4.91 -7.79 10.81
N VAL A 30 3.72 -7.92 11.40
CA VAL A 30 2.85 -9.08 11.18
C VAL A 30 2.10 -8.99 9.86
N ALA A 31 1.49 -7.86 9.56
CA ALA A 31 0.45 -7.76 8.53
C ALA A 31 0.65 -6.64 7.51
N GLY A 32 1.55 -5.67 7.76
CA GLY A 32 1.59 -4.42 7.00
C GLY A 32 1.89 -4.60 5.52
N GLU A 33 2.77 -5.53 5.18
CA GLU A 33 3.12 -5.81 3.78
C GLU A 33 1.97 -6.51 3.04
N ASP A 34 1.45 -7.60 3.61
CA ASP A 34 0.31 -8.34 3.04
C ASP A 34 -0.94 -7.49 2.94
N LEU A 35 -1.17 -6.58 3.90
CA LEU A 35 -2.29 -5.66 3.89
C LEU A 35 -2.23 -4.75 2.67
N GLY A 36 -1.07 -4.13 2.41
CA GLY A 36 -0.90 -3.27 1.25
C GLY A 36 -1.05 -4.00 -0.07
N ALA A 37 -0.49 -5.21 -0.17
CA ALA A 37 -0.59 -6.06 -1.35
C ALA A 37 -2.04 -6.53 -1.59
N GLY A 38 -2.71 -6.98 -0.54
CA GLY A 38 -4.11 -7.42 -0.59
C GLY A 38 -5.06 -6.28 -0.96
N LEU A 39 -4.85 -5.07 -0.46
CA LEU A 39 -5.73 -3.93 -0.77
C LEU A 39 -5.65 -3.52 -2.24
N ILE A 40 -4.46 -3.47 -2.84
CA ILE A 40 -4.33 -3.13 -4.26
C ILE A 40 -4.88 -4.24 -5.16
N THR A 41 -4.64 -5.52 -4.85
CA THR A 41 -5.21 -6.62 -5.64
C THR A 41 -6.73 -6.61 -5.56
N HIS A 42 -7.29 -6.40 -4.36
CA HIS A 42 -8.73 -6.24 -4.17
C HIS A 42 -9.29 -5.03 -4.94
N TYR A 43 -8.60 -3.89 -4.95
CA TYR A 43 -8.98 -2.72 -5.75
C TYR A 43 -9.03 -3.05 -7.25
N LEU A 44 -7.96 -3.64 -7.79
CA LEU A 44 -7.86 -3.98 -9.21
C LEU A 44 -8.92 -5.01 -9.63
N ASN A 45 -9.11 -6.06 -8.82
CA ASN A 45 -10.11 -7.10 -9.06
C ASN A 45 -11.54 -6.54 -9.06
N ARG A 46 -11.85 -5.64 -8.11
CA ARG A 46 -13.15 -4.95 -8.08
C ARG A 46 -13.36 -4.06 -9.31
N GLY A 47 -12.28 -3.55 -9.90
CA GLY A 47 -12.30 -2.78 -11.15
C GLY A 47 -12.48 -3.61 -12.43
N GLY A 48 -12.66 -4.93 -12.32
CA GLY A 48 -12.81 -5.83 -13.48
C GLY A 48 -11.49 -6.29 -14.08
N PHE A 49 -10.35 -6.00 -13.45
CA PHE A 49 -9.06 -6.57 -13.82
C PHE A 49 -8.83 -7.90 -13.08
N SER A 50 -7.82 -8.67 -13.51
CA SER A 50 -7.34 -9.82 -12.74
C SER A 50 -6.00 -9.48 -12.11
N ALA A 51 -5.90 -9.48 -10.79
CA ALA A 51 -4.70 -9.14 -10.04
C ALA A 51 -4.41 -10.16 -8.94
N LYS A 52 -3.14 -10.56 -8.82
CA LYS A 52 -2.65 -11.47 -7.77
C LYS A 52 -1.25 -11.11 -7.30
N VAL A 53 -0.96 -11.41 -6.05
CA VAL A 53 0.40 -11.34 -5.50
C VAL A 53 1.18 -12.57 -6.00
N LEU A 54 2.41 -12.37 -6.47
CA LEU A 54 3.29 -13.46 -6.86
C LEU A 54 4.16 -13.89 -5.66
N PRO A 55 4.47 -15.20 -5.53
CA PRO A 55 5.30 -15.70 -4.44
C PRO A 55 6.78 -15.34 -4.59
N ASP A 56 7.20 -14.91 -5.79
CA ASP A 56 8.57 -14.59 -6.12
C ASP A 56 9.12 -13.40 -5.31
N PRO A 57 10.37 -13.46 -4.84
CA PRO A 57 11.00 -12.34 -4.17
C PRO A 57 11.28 -11.19 -5.15
N CYS A 58 10.86 -9.98 -4.79
CA CYS A 58 11.11 -8.78 -5.59
C CYS A 58 12.53 -8.24 -5.34
N THR A 59 13.51 -8.79 -6.05
CA THR A 59 14.94 -8.48 -5.87
C THR A 59 15.66 -8.26 -7.19
N GLN A 60 16.85 -7.66 -7.15
CA GLN A 60 17.75 -7.55 -8.29
C GLN A 60 18.49 -8.87 -8.62
N LYS A 61 18.30 -9.92 -7.80
CA LYS A 61 19.06 -11.20 -7.83
C LYS A 61 20.60 -11.03 -7.79
N THR A 62 21.08 -9.99 -7.09
CA THR A 62 22.50 -9.74 -6.83
C THR A 62 22.84 -10.01 -5.36
N LYS A 63 24.12 -10.29 -5.05
CA LYS A 63 24.58 -10.53 -3.66
C LYS A 63 24.37 -9.32 -2.72
N LYS A 64 24.46 -8.11 -3.28
CA LYS A 64 24.16 -6.83 -2.61
C LYS A 64 23.21 -6.07 -3.52
N GLY A 65 22.12 -5.55 -2.98
CA GLY A 65 21.13 -4.83 -3.76
C GLY A 65 19.88 -4.48 -2.97
N HIS A 66 18.94 -3.82 -3.63
CA HIS A 66 17.65 -3.52 -3.06
C HIS A 66 16.72 -4.74 -3.16
N ARG A 67 15.87 -4.86 -2.14
CA ARG A 67 14.70 -5.73 -2.11
C ARG A 67 13.47 -4.84 -1.96
N LEU A 68 12.47 -5.06 -2.80
CA LEU A 68 11.13 -4.53 -2.63
C LEU A 68 10.26 -5.57 -1.97
N ASP A 69 9.07 -5.14 -1.58
CA ASP A 69 8.16 -5.94 -0.79
C ASP A 69 7.55 -7.07 -1.64
N ARG A 70 6.86 -6.72 -2.74
CA ARG A 70 6.09 -7.71 -3.51
C ARG A 70 6.19 -7.53 -5.02
N TRP A 71 6.01 -8.65 -5.73
CA TRP A 71 5.57 -8.64 -7.12
C TRP A 71 4.05 -8.78 -7.18
N ILE A 72 3.39 -7.94 -7.96
CA ILE A 72 1.94 -8.04 -8.22
C ILE A 72 1.73 -8.14 -9.72
N LEU A 73 1.07 -9.21 -10.17
CA LEU A 73 0.68 -9.39 -11.56
C LEU A 73 -0.74 -8.89 -11.73
N ALA A 74 -0.95 -7.96 -12.67
CA ALA A 74 -2.26 -7.52 -13.11
C ALA A 74 -2.45 -7.80 -14.60
N THR A 75 -3.63 -8.26 -14.99
CA THR A 75 -4.06 -8.37 -16.39
C THR A 75 -5.08 -7.28 -16.66
N ILE A 76 -4.70 -6.30 -17.47
CA ILE A 76 -5.52 -5.14 -17.83
C ILE A 76 -5.76 -5.19 -19.33
N LYS A 77 -7.01 -5.41 -19.76
CA LYS A 77 -7.38 -5.52 -21.18
C LYS A 77 -6.48 -6.50 -21.96
N ASN A 78 -6.25 -7.68 -21.39
CA ASN A 78 -5.36 -8.74 -21.91
C ASN A 78 -3.84 -8.43 -21.89
N GLU A 79 -3.42 -7.25 -21.42
CA GLU A 79 -2.00 -6.95 -21.21
C GLU A 79 -1.59 -7.35 -19.78
N ARG A 80 -0.50 -8.11 -19.64
CA ARG A 80 0.09 -8.47 -18.35
C ARG A 80 1.07 -7.38 -17.91
N VAL A 81 0.81 -6.81 -16.74
CA VAL A 81 1.68 -5.82 -16.09
C VAL A 81 2.21 -6.40 -14.78
N TYR A 82 3.52 -6.36 -14.63
CA TYR A 82 4.23 -6.77 -13.42
C TYR A 82 4.58 -5.54 -12.60
N TYR A 83 3.84 -5.32 -11.53
CA TYR A 83 4.15 -4.25 -10.60
C TYR A 83 5.25 -4.66 -9.64
N GLN A 84 6.42 -4.03 -9.75
CA GLN A 84 7.44 -4.09 -8.72
C GLN A 84 7.03 -3.16 -7.57
N THR A 85 6.66 -3.74 -6.43
CA THR A 85 5.84 -3.04 -5.44
C THR A 85 6.59 -2.77 -4.15
N GLU A 86 6.59 -1.52 -3.70
CA GLU A 86 7.00 -1.10 -2.36
C GLU A 86 5.79 -0.66 -1.53
N ILE A 87 5.73 -1.05 -0.27
CA ILE A 87 4.61 -0.82 0.64
C ILE A 87 5.10 -0.02 1.85
N LYS A 88 4.59 1.20 1.98
CA LYS A 88 4.91 2.11 3.06
C LYS A 88 3.71 2.29 3.97
N ASN A 89 3.74 1.59 5.11
CA ASN A 89 2.76 1.73 6.19
C ASN A 89 2.94 3.01 7.04
N TRP A 90 3.39 4.10 6.40
CA TRP A 90 3.53 5.39 7.05
C TRP A 90 2.14 5.94 7.36
N SER A 91 1.81 5.99 8.64
CA SER A 91 0.48 6.33 9.14
C SER A 91 0.57 7.46 10.17
N ALA A 92 -0.52 7.77 10.88
CA ALA A 92 -0.48 8.75 11.98
C ALA A 92 0.50 8.35 13.11
N HIS A 93 0.88 7.07 13.19
CA HIS A 93 1.90 6.57 14.14
C HIS A 93 3.34 6.87 13.74
N ALA A 94 3.61 7.21 12.48
CA ALA A 94 4.97 7.49 12.01
C ALA A 94 5.49 8.84 12.52
N ILE A 95 6.81 9.03 12.50
CA ILE A 95 7.43 10.33 12.80
C ILE A 95 6.93 11.36 11.79
N GLY A 96 6.34 12.45 12.28
CA GLY A 96 5.69 13.47 11.44
C GLY A 96 4.42 12.99 10.72
N GLY A 97 3.87 11.84 11.12
CA GLY A 97 2.53 11.39 10.81
C GLY A 97 1.49 12.37 11.35
N LYS A 98 0.34 12.43 10.69
CA LYS A 98 -0.74 13.35 11.06
C LYS A 98 -2.05 12.60 11.06
N ILE A 99 -2.91 13.02 11.97
CA ILE A 99 -4.20 12.41 12.19
C ILE A 99 -5.15 12.81 11.06
N LEU A 100 -5.94 11.86 10.58
CA LEU A 100 -7.09 12.09 9.73
C LEU A 100 -8.29 11.35 10.33
N LYS A 101 -9.22 12.08 10.95
CA LYS A 101 -10.39 11.46 11.58
C LYS A 101 -11.25 10.72 10.58
N ILE A 102 -11.91 9.66 11.02
CA ILE A 102 -12.83 8.86 10.19
C ILE A 102 -14.07 9.68 9.81
N ASN A 103 -14.51 10.56 10.71
CA ASN A 103 -15.61 11.50 10.51
C ASN A 103 -15.14 12.86 10.01
N ALA A 104 -13.91 12.96 9.47
CA ALA A 104 -13.44 14.17 8.83
C ALA A 104 -14.36 14.55 7.66
N THR A 105 -14.58 15.84 7.45
CA THR A 105 -15.39 16.34 6.34
C THR A 105 -14.73 16.03 5.00
N GLN A 106 -15.49 16.11 3.90
CA GLN A 106 -14.93 15.91 2.56
C GLN A 106 -13.81 16.92 2.27
N ASP A 107 -13.96 18.17 2.71
CA ASP A 107 -12.95 19.22 2.53
C ASP A 107 -11.69 18.93 3.35
N GLU A 108 -11.83 18.46 4.59
CA GLU A 108 -10.69 18.06 5.41
C GLU A 108 -9.92 16.89 4.77
N VAL A 109 -10.63 15.89 4.25
CA VAL A 109 -10.02 14.75 3.55
C VAL A 109 -9.34 15.20 2.26
N PHE A 110 -9.97 16.10 1.49
CA PHE A 110 -9.44 16.66 0.26
C PHE A 110 -8.12 17.41 0.51
N GLN A 111 -8.12 18.34 1.47
CA GLN A 111 -6.92 19.12 1.82
C GLN A 111 -5.82 18.22 2.40
N TYR A 112 -6.19 17.25 3.24
CA TYR A 112 -5.24 16.29 3.79
C TYR A 112 -4.49 15.55 2.68
N LYS A 113 -5.20 15.05 1.66
CA LYS A 113 -4.60 14.30 0.54
C LYS A 113 -3.54 15.09 -0.20
N ILE A 114 -3.85 16.35 -0.52
CA ILE A 114 -2.95 17.27 -1.23
C ILE A 114 -1.70 17.53 -0.39
N ILE A 115 -1.88 17.86 0.90
CA ILE A 115 -0.76 18.13 1.82
C ILE A 115 0.13 16.90 1.97
N ARG A 116 -0.44 15.69 2.14
CA ARG A 116 0.34 14.44 2.22
C ARG A 116 1.13 14.18 0.95
N TRP A 117 0.49 14.40 -0.21
CA TRP A 117 1.14 14.20 -1.50
C TRP A 117 2.33 15.12 -1.67
N HIS A 118 2.18 16.44 -1.47
CA HIS A 118 3.28 17.39 -1.63
C HIS A 118 4.42 17.21 -0.62
N LYS A 119 4.16 16.63 0.55
CA LYS A 119 5.23 16.22 1.48
C LYS A 119 6.02 15.00 0.95
N THR A 120 5.35 14.12 0.21
CA THR A 120 5.91 12.86 -0.30
C THR A 120 6.56 13.04 -1.69
N TRP A 121 6.10 14.01 -2.47
CA TRP A 121 6.49 14.24 -3.86
C TRP A 121 7.00 15.68 -4.06
N ASN A 122 8.23 15.82 -4.55
CA ASN A 122 8.84 17.15 -4.77
C ASN A 122 8.62 17.71 -6.20
N GLY A 123 7.68 17.14 -6.96
CA GLY A 123 7.46 17.48 -8.37
C GLY A 123 8.29 16.67 -9.36
N LYS A 124 9.35 15.99 -8.91
CA LYS A 124 10.24 15.18 -9.76
C LYS A 124 10.35 13.73 -9.30
N THR A 125 10.41 13.50 -7.99
CA THR A 125 10.60 12.18 -7.39
C THR A 125 10.06 12.14 -5.95
N LEU A 126 10.07 10.95 -5.36
CA LEU A 126 9.74 10.74 -3.96
C LEU A 126 10.80 11.39 -3.06
N THR A 127 10.37 12.16 -2.07
CA THR A 127 11.28 12.87 -1.15
C THR A 127 12.14 11.90 -0.35
N GLU A 128 11.52 10.83 0.16
CA GLU A 128 12.16 9.83 1.00
C GLU A 128 12.98 8.79 0.21
N LYS A 129 14.25 8.61 0.59
CA LYS A 129 15.17 7.65 -0.06
C LYS A 129 14.66 6.21 0.01
N THR A 130 14.08 5.82 1.15
CA THR A 130 13.57 4.46 1.38
C THR A 130 12.34 4.14 0.53
N ALA A 131 11.64 5.15 0.03
CA ALA A 131 10.54 4.98 -0.93
C ALA A 131 11.05 5.01 -2.38
N ARG A 132 12.07 5.84 -2.68
CA ARG A 132 12.69 5.93 -4.02
C ARG A 132 13.25 4.60 -4.54
N LYS A 133 13.61 3.65 -3.68
CA LYS A 133 14.12 2.33 -4.12
C LYS A 133 13.13 1.60 -5.04
N VAL A 134 11.83 1.90 -4.99
CA VAL A 134 10.81 1.37 -5.91
C VAL A 134 11.12 1.70 -7.38
N LEU A 135 11.93 2.74 -7.64
CA LEU A 135 12.37 3.14 -8.98
C LEU A 135 13.67 2.46 -9.42
N THR A 136 14.20 1.54 -8.61
CA THR A 136 15.33 0.68 -8.98
C THR A 136 14.78 -0.55 -9.68
N PRO A 137 15.23 -0.89 -10.90
CA PRO A 137 14.75 -2.08 -11.60
C PRO A 137 15.06 -3.35 -10.84
N MET A 138 14.06 -4.20 -10.68
CA MET A 138 14.19 -5.55 -10.14
C MET A 138 14.37 -6.56 -11.29
N LYS A 139 14.92 -7.75 -11.01
CA LYS A 139 14.97 -8.81 -12.01
C LYS A 139 13.52 -9.28 -12.23
N PRO A 140 12.97 -9.18 -13.45
CA PRO A 140 11.59 -9.54 -13.71
C PRO A 140 11.35 -11.03 -13.46
N VAL A 141 10.10 -11.36 -13.11
CA VAL A 141 9.65 -12.74 -12.93
C VAL A 141 9.67 -13.50 -14.26
N GLU A 142 9.21 -12.85 -15.33
CA GLU A 142 9.24 -13.36 -16.70
C GLU A 142 10.08 -12.46 -17.61
N GLU A 143 10.87 -13.03 -18.51
CA GLU A 143 11.66 -12.25 -19.46
C GLU A 143 10.76 -11.47 -20.43
N ASN A 144 11.22 -10.29 -20.86
CA ASN A 144 10.47 -9.38 -21.74
C ASN A 144 9.08 -8.96 -21.23
N SER A 145 8.82 -9.13 -19.92
CA SER A 145 7.59 -8.69 -19.30
C SER A 145 7.54 -7.17 -19.12
N LYS A 146 6.33 -6.60 -19.21
CA LYS A 146 6.10 -5.20 -18.89
C LYS A 146 6.16 -5.01 -17.39
N VAL A 147 7.21 -4.32 -16.91
CA VAL A 147 7.41 -4.00 -15.50
C VAL A 147 7.12 -2.53 -15.26
N GLU A 148 6.29 -2.25 -14.26
CA GLU A 148 5.95 -0.89 -13.83
C GLU A 148 6.22 -0.74 -12.33
N PRO A 149 6.76 0.39 -11.86
CA PRO A 149 6.97 0.61 -10.44
C PRO A 149 5.66 1.04 -9.76
N LEU A 150 5.34 0.38 -8.64
CA LEU A 150 4.17 0.66 -7.83
C LEU A 150 4.59 0.94 -6.39
N ILE A 151 4.13 2.06 -5.83
CA ILE A 151 4.26 2.32 -4.40
C ILE A 151 2.89 2.41 -3.72
N CYS A 152 2.67 1.60 -2.70
CA CYS A 152 1.48 1.62 -1.86
C CYS A 152 1.79 2.42 -0.59
N PHE A 153 1.12 3.54 -0.38
CA PHE A 153 1.20 4.30 0.87
C PHE A 153 -0.03 4.08 1.72
N TRP A 154 0.16 3.99 3.05
CA TRP A 154 -0.97 3.94 3.96
C TRP A 154 -1.79 5.23 3.89
N MET A 155 -1.14 6.40 4.03
CA MET A 155 -1.83 7.69 4.13
C MET A 155 -2.75 7.95 2.93
N SER A 156 -3.90 8.57 3.21
CA SER A 156 -4.78 9.13 2.17
C SER A 156 -4.04 10.27 1.45
N MET A 157 -3.69 10.07 0.17
CA MET A 157 -3.01 11.05 -0.67
C MET A 157 -3.49 11.03 -2.12
N HIS A 158 -3.45 12.19 -2.75
CA HIS A 158 -3.69 12.40 -4.19
C HIS A 158 -3.20 13.82 -4.57
N PRO A 159 -2.56 14.03 -5.75
CA PRO A 159 -2.05 15.35 -6.16
C PRO A 159 -3.10 16.45 -6.14
N GLU A 160 -4.29 16.15 -6.65
CA GLU A 160 -5.43 17.07 -6.75
C GLU A 160 -6.53 16.77 -5.72
N GLY A 161 -6.24 16.02 -4.66
CA GLY A 161 -7.23 15.71 -3.61
C GLY A 161 -8.38 14.77 -4.01
N LYS A 162 -8.41 14.28 -5.26
CA LYS A 162 -9.45 13.39 -5.80
C LYS A 162 -9.67 12.12 -4.97
N ASN A 163 -10.82 11.51 -5.16
CA ASN A 163 -11.19 10.22 -4.55
C ASN A 163 -10.63 9.02 -5.34
N GLU A 164 -9.58 9.21 -6.12
CA GLU A 164 -8.91 8.14 -6.87
C GLU A 164 -7.77 7.56 -6.03
N PRO A 165 -7.89 6.32 -5.52
CA PRO A 165 -6.84 5.76 -4.66
C PRO A 165 -5.67 5.20 -5.48
N PHE A 166 -5.86 4.94 -6.77
CA PHE A 166 -4.85 4.40 -7.67
C PHE A 166 -4.65 5.36 -8.84
N PHE A 167 -3.47 5.97 -8.91
CA PHE A 167 -3.12 6.97 -9.91
C PHE A 167 -1.66 6.83 -10.31
N SER A 168 -1.25 7.50 -11.39
CA SER A 168 0.13 7.53 -11.84
C SER A 168 0.65 8.96 -11.94
N VAL A 169 1.95 9.13 -11.73
CA VAL A 169 2.67 10.36 -12.06
C VAL A 169 3.81 10.09 -13.01
N ASP A 170 4.07 11.03 -13.91
CA ASP A 170 5.19 10.94 -14.83
C ASP A 170 6.50 11.17 -14.08
N ILE A 171 7.53 10.40 -14.44
CA ILE A 171 8.85 10.47 -13.81
C ILE A 171 9.94 10.52 -14.87
N LYS A 172 11.02 11.23 -14.55
CA LYS A 172 12.26 11.21 -15.35
C LYS A 172 13.21 10.17 -14.76
N ASN A 173 13.03 8.90 -15.12
CA ASN A 173 13.91 7.79 -14.76
C ASN A 173 14.32 7.02 -16.02
N LYS A 174 15.58 6.54 -16.08
CA LYS A 174 16.10 5.84 -17.26
C LYS A 174 15.39 4.52 -17.57
N ASN A 175 14.73 3.90 -16.58
CA ASN A 175 14.10 2.60 -16.71
C ASN A 175 12.57 2.66 -16.71
N PHE A 176 12.00 3.75 -16.21
CA PHE A 176 10.56 3.90 -16.00
C PHE A 176 10.12 5.31 -16.38
N SER A 177 9.02 5.43 -17.12
CA SER A 177 8.42 6.72 -17.48
C SER A 177 7.35 7.18 -16.50
N LYS A 178 6.78 6.26 -15.72
CA LYS A 178 5.73 6.52 -14.73
C LYS A 178 6.01 5.84 -13.40
N LEU A 179 5.42 6.39 -12.35
CA LEU A 179 5.29 5.76 -11.04
C LEU A 179 3.81 5.61 -10.72
N TRP A 180 3.37 4.37 -10.50
CA TRP A 180 2.04 4.10 -9.98
C TRP A 180 2.03 4.27 -8.46
N VAL A 181 0.97 4.88 -7.95
CA VAL A 181 0.76 5.14 -6.53
C VAL A 181 -0.58 4.58 -6.13
N PHE A 182 -0.59 3.84 -5.03
CA PHE A 182 -1.80 3.37 -4.39
C PHE A 182 -1.93 3.93 -2.96
N SER A 183 -3.07 4.54 -2.67
CA SER A 183 -3.40 5.21 -1.42
C SER A 183 -4.37 4.34 -0.63
N MET A 184 -3.85 3.55 0.33
CA MET A 184 -4.60 2.53 1.04
C MET A 184 -5.75 3.12 1.86
N SER A 185 -5.49 4.18 2.64
CA SER A 185 -6.53 4.86 3.43
C SER A 185 -7.58 5.51 2.53
N ALA A 186 -7.21 6.10 1.38
CA ALA A 186 -8.21 6.63 0.45
C ALA A 186 -9.11 5.51 -0.10
N TYR A 187 -8.55 4.35 -0.42
CA TYR A 187 -9.35 3.22 -0.88
C TYR A 187 -10.33 2.71 0.17
N LEU A 188 -9.86 2.53 1.40
CA LEU A 188 -10.70 2.10 2.53
C LEU A 188 -11.81 3.10 2.84
N ARG A 189 -11.52 4.41 2.75
CA ARG A 189 -12.55 5.47 2.89
C ARG A 189 -13.57 5.42 1.77
N ASN A 190 -13.16 5.17 0.53
CA ASN A 190 -14.10 4.98 -0.58
C ASN A 190 -15.00 3.75 -0.36
N LEU A 191 -14.44 2.64 0.13
CA LEU A 191 -15.23 1.46 0.50
C LEU A 191 -16.26 1.81 1.57
N LEU A 192 -15.85 2.51 2.62
CA LEU A 192 -16.74 2.95 3.71
C LEU A 192 -17.86 3.87 3.21
N ASN A 193 -17.52 4.85 2.37
CA ASN A 193 -18.50 5.76 1.75
C ASN A 193 -19.48 5.03 0.83
N SER A 194 -19.09 3.88 0.27
CA SER A 194 -19.99 2.99 -0.49
C SER A 194 -20.82 2.04 0.39
N GLY A 195 -20.81 2.21 1.71
CA GLY A 195 -21.57 1.41 2.68
C GLY A 195 -20.87 0.12 3.12
N LYS A 196 -19.64 -0.16 2.67
CA LYS A 196 -18.90 -1.37 3.08
C LYS A 196 -18.22 -1.12 4.42
N LYS A 197 -18.48 -1.98 5.40
CA LYS A 197 -17.84 -1.92 6.73
C LYS A 197 -16.66 -2.89 6.88
N LYS A 198 -16.58 -3.88 6.00
CA LYS A 198 -15.60 -4.96 6.03
C LYS A 198 -15.02 -5.19 4.64
N VAL A 199 -13.79 -5.69 4.60
CA VAL A 199 -13.12 -6.15 3.38
C VAL A 199 -12.45 -7.49 3.66
N THR A 200 -12.49 -8.41 2.71
CA THR A 200 -11.80 -9.71 2.83
C THR A 200 -10.63 -9.72 1.86
N LEU A 201 -9.44 -10.00 2.36
CA LEU A 201 -8.19 -9.96 1.59
C LEU A 201 -7.46 -11.31 1.64
N GLU A 202 -6.76 -11.63 0.56
CA GLU A 202 -5.77 -12.71 0.54
C GLU A 202 -4.50 -12.21 1.23
N MET A 203 -4.21 -12.73 2.43
CA MET A 203 -3.08 -12.33 3.26
C MET A 203 -2.39 -13.56 3.88
N PRO A 204 -1.84 -14.46 3.05
CA PRO A 204 -1.35 -15.77 3.49
C PRO A 204 -0.19 -15.67 4.49
N ASP A 205 0.71 -14.70 4.35
CA ASP A 205 1.82 -14.51 5.28
C ASP A 205 1.30 -14.02 6.64
N THR A 206 0.30 -13.15 6.63
CA THR A 206 -0.35 -12.68 7.86
C THR A 206 -1.04 -13.83 8.58
N GLU A 207 -1.80 -14.66 7.87
CA GLU A 207 -2.47 -15.84 8.43
C GLU A 207 -1.45 -16.79 9.07
N SER A 208 -0.36 -17.07 8.36
CA SER A 208 0.73 -17.91 8.85
C SER A 208 1.39 -17.34 10.11
N ARG A 209 1.71 -16.04 10.13
CA ARG A 209 2.30 -15.36 11.29
C ARG A 209 1.37 -15.37 12.50
N ILE A 210 0.08 -15.08 12.30
CA ILE A 210 -0.92 -15.13 13.39
C ILE A 210 -1.05 -16.55 13.95
N LYS A 211 -1.03 -17.57 13.09
CA LYS A 211 -1.04 -18.98 13.53
C LYS A 211 0.18 -19.28 14.41
N TRP A 212 1.37 -18.87 14.00
CA TRP A 212 2.57 -19.02 14.81
C TRP A 212 2.50 -18.27 16.14
N LEU A 213 2.02 -17.03 16.16
CA LEU A 213 1.85 -16.27 17.40
C LEU A 213 0.92 -16.99 18.40
N LYS A 214 -0.19 -17.57 17.92
CA LYS A 214 -1.12 -18.34 18.76
C LYS A 214 -0.51 -19.65 19.28
N THR A 215 0.37 -20.28 18.49
CA THR A 215 1.09 -21.49 18.91
C THR A 215 2.11 -21.17 20.00
N LEU A 216 2.84 -20.05 19.86
CA LEU A 216 3.91 -19.65 20.77
C LEU A 216 3.39 -19.04 22.08
N PHE A 217 2.31 -18.26 22.01
CA PHE A 217 1.78 -17.51 23.15
C PHE A 217 0.37 -17.96 23.48
N ARG A 218 0.17 -18.45 24.70
CA ARG A 218 -1.15 -18.73 25.26
C ARG A 218 -1.56 -17.56 26.16
N VAL A 219 -2.40 -16.67 25.64
CA VAL A 219 -3.05 -15.63 26.45
C VAL A 219 -4.22 -16.30 27.17
N LYS A 220 -4.23 -16.23 28.50
CA LYS A 220 -5.34 -16.69 29.33
C LYS A 220 -6.32 -15.56 29.59
#